data_AF-A0AAJ0G577-F1
#
_entry.id   AF-A0AAJ0G577-F1
#
_cell.length_a   1.000
_cell.length_b   1.000
_cell.length_c   1.000
_cell.angle_alpha   90.00
_cell.angle_beta   90.00
_cell.angle_gamma   90.00
#
_symmetry.space_group_name_H-M   'P 1'
#
loop_
_entity.id
_entity.type
_entity.pdbx_description
1 polymer ?
#
loop_
_entity_poly.entity_id
_entity_poly.type
_entity_poly.pdbx_seq_one_letter_code
_entity_poly.pdbx_strand_id
1 'polypeptide(L)'
;MNALTSALVLALAAAVQGQSVASSCSSTLQSKATPSVAPGYVARLVANKLESPRGIKFDDAGNLLVVESGVGVTALKIRDDGEGCFSSPSRKTVVSDQDLNHGIEMSEDGSTLYASSTEAAYSWDYSSDTQATSGKPQTLVTNMTNSDHTTRTLLLSKAAPGMLIVTRGSTSNIDSLAENIATGHSQIKAFNMTNMTSAYDFQTDGLLLGWGLRNDVGIDEDPITGALYSVENSVDEMTRNGVDIHQSNPGEELNFLGYLNGTQSSNQGRNFGYPMCYSAWNTDTIPDFNGEVGEQFAIGRLGSNNSDAMCAASQVQDARLVFHPHMAPLDILFNEAGTAAWVTFHGSWDSQPAVGYKLSVVNFENGEPTEPSTSKTAAIDILSNEDVASCATADCFRPVGLAWNADGVLFMSSDTTGEIYAILRANGDATSSAGSNTTGTVPAGAASSSSTDSGSQPSSTNMASATNMSVWAVLFGLLAYTL
;
A
#
# COMPACT_ATOMS: atom_id res chain seq x y z
N MET A 1 -17.64 5.57 68.24
CA MET A 1 -16.72 5.12 67.17
C MET A 1 -17.37 5.43 65.84
N ASN A 2 -16.58 5.95 64.90
CA ASN A 2 -16.87 6.25 63.49
C ASN A 2 -17.61 7.57 63.18
N ALA A 3 -16.84 8.62 62.94
CA ALA A 3 -17.19 9.68 62.00
C ALA A 3 -16.28 9.50 60.78
N LEU A 4 -16.86 9.18 59.62
CA LEU A 4 -16.16 9.11 58.34
C LEU A 4 -15.82 10.52 57.86
N THR A 5 -14.54 10.81 57.66
CA THR A 5 -14.06 11.93 56.87
C THR A 5 -13.79 11.45 55.44
N SER A 6 -14.65 11.84 54.49
CA SER A 6 -14.39 11.69 53.06
C SER A 6 -13.46 12.81 52.60
N ALA A 7 -12.22 12.46 52.23
CA ALA A 7 -11.32 13.35 51.53
C ALA A 7 -11.64 13.29 50.02
N LEU A 8 -12.14 14.39 49.48
CA LEU A 8 -12.34 14.59 48.04
C LEU A 8 -10.97 14.92 47.43
N VAL A 9 -10.35 13.95 46.76
CA VAL A 9 -9.15 14.20 45.95
C VAL A 9 -9.62 14.80 44.63
N LEU A 10 -9.45 16.11 44.47
CA LEU A 10 -9.65 16.80 43.21
C LEU A 10 -8.43 16.50 42.32
N ALA A 11 -8.56 15.55 41.38
CA ALA A 11 -7.57 15.37 40.33
C ALA A 11 -7.69 16.54 39.34
N LEU A 12 -6.72 17.46 39.36
CA LEU A 12 -6.53 18.39 38.26
C LEU A 12 -6.04 17.58 37.05
N ALA A 13 -6.94 17.29 36.11
CA ALA A 13 -6.54 16.89 34.77
C ALA A 13 -5.94 18.14 34.09
N ALA A 14 -4.62 18.21 34.03
CA ALA A 14 -3.96 19.15 33.14
C ALA A 14 -4.30 18.72 31.71
N ALA A 15 -5.13 19.50 31.03
CA ALA A 15 -5.31 19.36 29.59
C ALA A 15 -3.97 19.70 28.93
N VAL A 16 -3.22 18.67 28.52
CA VAL A 16 -2.10 18.84 27.60
C VAL A 16 -2.75 19.27 26.29
N GLN A 17 -2.71 20.57 26.00
CA GLN A 17 -3.06 21.06 24.67
C GLN A 17 -1.98 20.53 23.72
N GLY A 18 -2.33 19.54 22.90
CA GLY A 18 -1.48 19.09 21.80
C GLY A 18 -1.09 20.30 20.97
N GLN A 19 0.21 20.49 20.77
CA GLN A 19 0.69 21.55 19.88
C GLN A 19 0.23 21.18 18.47
N SER A 20 -0.63 22.00 17.88
CA SER A 20 -0.99 21.87 16.47
C SER A 20 0.29 21.91 15.61
N VAL A 21 0.43 21.00 14.65
CA VAL A 21 1.45 21.04 13.59
C VAL A 21 1.06 22.18 12.65
N ALA A 22 1.27 23.40 13.10
CA ALA A 22 0.90 24.63 12.41
C ALA A 22 2.09 25.57 12.38
N SER A 23 3.07 25.25 11.54
CA SER A 23 4.01 26.21 10.96
C SER A 23 4.41 25.75 9.56
N SER A 24 4.55 26.71 8.65
CA SER A 24 5.18 26.47 7.35
C SER A 24 6.64 26.13 7.63
N CYS A 25 7.05 24.88 7.42
CA CYS A 25 8.45 24.52 7.52
C CYS A 25 9.26 25.36 6.53
N SER A 26 10.37 25.94 6.98
CA SER A 26 11.33 26.63 6.12
C SER A 26 12.17 25.59 5.36
N SER A 27 11.53 24.81 4.47
CA SER A 27 12.23 23.89 3.60
C SER A 27 12.65 24.60 2.31
N THR A 28 13.89 24.40 1.90
CA THR A 28 14.38 24.80 0.57
C THR A 28 14.11 23.73 -0.49
N LEU A 29 13.57 22.58 -0.10
CA LEU A 29 13.25 21.51 -1.02
C LEU A 29 11.98 21.87 -1.79
N GLN A 30 12.04 21.68 -3.10
CA GLN A 30 10.88 21.77 -3.97
C GLN A 30 10.52 20.34 -4.39
N SER A 31 9.24 20.00 -4.21
CA SER A 31 8.70 18.76 -4.75
C SER A 31 8.49 18.90 -6.25
N LYS A 32 8.65 17.80 -6.98
CA LYS A 32 8.23 17.72 -8.39
C LYS A 32 6.70 17.62 -8.55
N ALA A 33 6.01 17.21 -7.50
CA ALA A 33 4.57 16.98 -7.49
C ALA A 33 3.84 17.91 -6.52
N THR A 34 2.53 18.09 -6.73
CA THR A 34 1.69 18.84 -5.79
C THR A 34 0.80 17.87 -5.01
N PRO A 35 1.06 17.65 -3.71
CA PRO A 35 0.28 16.72 -2.90
C PRO A 35 -1.05 17.33 -2.45
N SER A 36 -2.11 16.54 -2.55
CA SER A 36 -3.38 16.71 -1.83
C SER A 36 -3.37 15.81 -0.59
N VAL A 37 -3.81 16.35 0.55
CA VAL A 37 -3.70 15.68 1.84
C VAL A 37 -5.06 15.66 2.54
N ALA A 38 -5.43 14.52 3.11
CA ALA A 38 -6.68 14.35 3.82
C ALA A 38 -6.78 15.26 5.06
N PRO A 39 -7.99 15.68 5.46
CA PRO A 39 -8.19 16.50 6.66
C PRO A 39 -7.55 15.86 7.89
N GLY A 40 -6.81 16.68 8.66
CA GLY A 40 -6.11 16.21 9.87
C GLY A 40 -4.73 15.60 9.60
N TYR A 41 -4.26 15.59 8.35
CA TYR A 41 -2.91 15.17 8.00
C TYR A 41 -2.09 16.30 7.40
N VAL A 42 -0.78 16.11 7.44
CA VAL A 42 0.24 17.00 6.88
C VAL A 42 1.30 16.15 6.21
N ALA A 43 1.62 16.44 4.94
CA ALA A 43 2.77 15.85 4.25
C ALA A 43 3.93 16.85 4.18
N ARG A 44 5.16 16.36 4.36
CA ARG A 44 6.40 17.15 4.32
C ARG A 44 7.44 16.43 3.47
N LEU A 45 8.02 17.13 2.50
CA LEU A 45 9.17 16.65 1.75
C LEU A 45 10.42 16.75 2.63
N VAL A 46 11.10 15.61 2.85
CA VAL A 46 12.24 15.48 3.78
C VAL A 46 13.57 15.39 3.03
N ALA A 47 13.57 14.67 1.90
CA ALA A 47 14.73 14.51 1.03
C ALA A 47 14.29 14.44 -0.44
N ASN A 48 15.16 14.84 -1.35
CA ASN A 48 14.97 14.68 -2.79
C ASN A 48 16.30 14.39 -3.50
N LYS A 49 16.25 14.16 -4.82
CA LYS A 49 17.40 13.81 -5.66
C LYS A 49 18.06 12.49 -5.22
N LEU A 50 17.23 11.54 -4.81
CA LEU A 50 17.62 10.14 -4.71
C LEU A 50 17.47 9.48 -6.08
N GLU A 51 18.27 8.46 -6.33
CA GLU A 51 18.16 7.61 -7.52
C GLU A 51 17.15 6.50 -7.24
N SER A 52 15.94 6.62 -7.80
CA SER A 52 14.88 5.59 -7.72
C SER A 52 14.73 4.96 -6.31
N PRO A 53 14.42 5.74 -5.25
CA PRO A 53 14.29 5.21 -3.89
C PRO A 53 13.09 4.24 -3.77
N ARG A 54 13.35 3.03 -3.29
CA ARG A 54 12.40 1.92 -3.18
C ARG A 54 12.07 1.61 -1.72
N GLY A 55 12.39 0.41 -1.22
CA GLY A 55 12.19 0.04 0.17
C GLY A 55 12.98 0.95 1.12
N ILE A 56 12.40 1.25 2.27
CA ILE A 56 12.99 2.11 3.30
C ILE A 56 12.85 1.47 4.69
N LYS A 57 13.84 1.68 5.56
CA LYS A 57 13.85 1.14 6.94
C LYS A 57 14.63 2.07 7.86
N PHE A 58 14.14 2.34 9.06
CA PHE A 58 14.90 3.09 10.06
C PHE A 58 15.89 2.18 10.80
N ASP A 59 17.08 2.71 11.08
CA ASP A 59 18.04 2.12 12.03
C ASP A 59 17.83 2.60 13.47
N ASP A 60 18.51 1.93 14.40
CA ASP A 60 18.42 2.21 15.84
C ASP A 60 18.93 3.61 16.23
N ALA A 61 19.69 4.26 15.34
CA ALA A 61 20.15 5.63 15.52
C ALA A 61 19.21 6.67 14.88
N GLY A 62 18.09 6.23 14.30
CA GLY A 62 17.11 7.08 13.63
C GLY A 62 17.50 7.53 12.22
N ASN A 63 18.49 6.89 11.60
CA ASN A 63 18.78 7.11 10.18
C ASN A 63 17.80 6.31 9.32
N LEU A 64 17.34 6.88 8.22
CA LEU A 64 16.51 6.19 7.24
C LEU A 64 17.41 5.53 6.20
N LEU A 65 17.47 4.20 6.21
CA LEU A 65 18.08 3.41 5.15
C LEU A 65 17.13 3.34 3.96
N VAL A 66 17.65 3.57 2.76
CA VAL A 66 16.90 3.62 1.51
C VAL A 66 17.61 2.76 0.47
N VAL A 67 16.88 1.84 -0.15
CA VAL A 67 17.36 1.19 -1.38
C VAL A 67 17.19 2.17 -2.52
N GLU A 68 18.30 2.71 -3.03
CA GLU A 68 18.34 3.50 -4.26
C GLU A 68 18.66 2.53 -5.41
N SER A 69 17.64 2.13 -6.18
CA SER A 69 17.83 1.13 -7.24
C SER A 69 18.82 1.64 -8.30
N GLY A 70 19.85 0.84 -8.60
CA GLY A 70 20.97 1.23 -9.45
C GLY A 70 22.14 1.89 -8.69
N VAL A 71 22.05 2.04 -7.37
CA VAL A 71 23.11 2.56 -6.49
C VAL A 71 23.46 1.56 -5.39
N GLY A 72 22.45 1.10 -4.63
CA GLY A 72 22.61 0.24 -3.45
C GLY A 72 21.78 0.76 -2.27
N VAL A 73 22.32 0.66 -1.06
CA VAL A 73 21.65 1.17 0.16
C VAL A 73 22.33 2.46 0.62
N THR A 74 21.54 3.51 0.85
CA THR A 74 21.97 4.80 1.37
C THR A 74 21.30 5.08 2.70
N ALA A 75 22.08 5.49 3.70
CA ALA A 75 21.58 6.02 4.96
C ALA A 75 21.37 7.54 4.83
N LEU A 76 20.17 8.00 5.13
CA LEU A 76 19.81 9.40 5.31
C LEU A 76 19.75 9.70 6.81
N LYS A 77 20.50 10.70 7.28
CA LYS A 77 20.32 11.18 8.65
C LYS A 77 19.03 11.99 8.70
N ILE A 78 18.01 11.50 9.39
CA ILE A 78 16.76 12.25 9.59
C ILE A 78 16.88 13.10 10.86
N ARG A 79 16.42 14.35 10.78
CA ARG A 79 16.36 15.26 11.91
C ARG A 79 14.98 15.88 12.00
N ASP A 80 14.38 15.80 13.18
CA ASP A 80 13.24 16.65 13.54
C ASP A 80 13.78 18.03 13.93
N ASP A 81 13.43 19.03 13.14
CA ASP A 81 13.76 20.44 13.35
C ASP A 81 12.72 21.14 14.26
N GLY A 82 11.77 20.39 14.82
CA GLY A 82 10.69 20.84 15.68
C GLY A 82 9.39 21.10 14.90
N GLU A 83 8.27 21.08 15.64
CA GLU A 83 6.92 21.38 15.10
C GLU A 83 6.54 20.52 13.88
N GLY A 84 7.04 19.28 13.79
CA GLY A 84 6.78 18.37 12.67
C GLY A 84 7.54 18.73 11.38
N CYS A 85 8.59 19.53 11.47
CA CYS A 85 9.48 19.82 10.36
C CYS A 85 10.64 18.85 10.32
N PHE A 86 10.72 18.03 9.28
CA PHE A 86 11.80 17.06 9.10
C PHE A 86 12.78 17.52 8.02
N SER A 87 14.07 17.27 8.24
CA SER A 87 15.12 17.44 7.24
C SER A 87 16.08 16.25 7.20
N SER A 88 16.81 16.14 6.08
CA SER A 88 17.88 15.15 5.89
C SER A 88 19.23 15.83 5.66
N PRO A 89 19.94 16.31 6.71
CA PRO A 89 21.17 17.09 6.57
C PRO A 89 22.35 16.36 5.91
N SER A 90 22.35 15.03 5.91
CA SER A 90 23.44 14.25 5.30
C SER A 90 22.94 12.91 4.79
N ARG A 91 23.61 12.39 3.75
CA ARG A 91 23.41 11.04 3.21
C ARG A 91 24.74 10.33 3.00
N LYS A 92 24.74 9.01 3.15
CA LYS A 92 25.92 8.17 2.98
C LYS A 92 25.53 6.81 2.39
N THR A 93 26.14 6.41 1.29
CA THR A 93 26.00 5.04 0.77
C THR A 93 26.65 4.04 1.74
N VAL A 94 25.86 3.09 2.25
CA VAL A 94 26.28 2.06 3.21
C VAL A 94 26.53 0.71 2.56
N VAL A 95 25.88 0.44 1.44
CA VAL A 95 26.14 -0.69 0.54
C VAL A 95 26.16 -0.14 -0.88
N SER A 96 27.26 -0.36 -1.61
CA SER A 96 27.40 0.05 -3.01
C SER A 96 27.26 -1.17 -3.91
N ASP A 97 26.03 -1.47 -4.30
CA ASP A 97 25.68 -2.62 -5.13
C ASP A 97 24.49 -2.23 -6.02
N GLN A 98 24.75 -2.14 -7.33
CA GLN A 98 23.75 -1.66 -8.29
C GLN A 98 22.69 -2.71 -8.62
N ASP A 99 22.91 -3.97 -8.23
CA ASP A 99 21.96 -5.06 -8.46
C ASP A 99 20.82 -5.04 -7.41
N LEU A 100 21.00 -4.34 -6.28
CA LEU A 100 19.95 -4.14 -5.28
C LEU A 100 18.85 -3.24 -5.84
N ASN A 101 17.60 -3.69 -5.75
CA ASN A 101 16.51 -3.07 -6.50
C ASN A 101 15.22 -2.78 -5.72
N HIS A 102 15.01 -3.35 -4.53
CA HIS A 102 13.78 -3.09 -3.78
C HIS A 102 13.82 -3.45 -2.29
N GLY A 103 13.94 -4.74 -1.97
CA GLY A 103 13.76 -5.25 -0.61
C GLY A 103 14.86 -4.79 0.34
N ILE A 104 14.46 -4.42 1.56
CA ILE A 104 15.33 -4.04 2.67
C ILE A 104 14.70 -4.44 3.98
N GLU A 105 15.49 -4.99 4.89
CA GLU A 105 15.06 -5.29 6.25
C GLU A 105 16.22 -5.13 7.23
N MET A 106 15.92 -5.16 8.52
CA MET A 106 16.93 -5.10 9.57
C MET A 106 16.57 -5.98 10.75
N SER A 107 17.58 -6.63 11.31
CA SER A 107 17.40 -7.42 12.53
C SER A 107 16.88 -6.56 13.68
N GLU A 108 16.14 -7.17 14.59
CA GLU A 108 15.56 -6.50 15.76
C GLU A 108 16.60 -5.84 16.67
N ASP A 109 17.83 -6.35 16.68
CA ASP A 109 18.95 -5.78 17.43
C ASP A 109 19.76 -4.72 16.64
N GLY A 110 19.27 -4.34 15.45
CA GLY A 110 19.88 -3.32 14.59
C GLY A 110 21.25 -3.67 14.02
N SER A 111 21.73 -4.91 14.23
CA SER A 111 23.12 -5.31 13.92
C SER A 111 23.29 -5.95 12.55
N THR A 112 22.20 -6.34 11.89
CA THR A 112 22.23 -7.00 10.58
C THR A 112 21.31 -6.29 9.60
N LEU A 113 21.88 -5.80 8.50
CA LEU A 113 21.15 -5.22 7.38
C LEU A 113 20.87 -6.31 6.33
N TYR A 114 19.65 -6.35 5.83
CA TYR A 114 19.21 -7.24 4.76
C TYR A 114 18.82 -6.43 3.53
N ALA A 115 19.17 -6.91 2.34
CA ALA A 115 18.71 -6.32 1.09
C ALA A 115 18.69 -7.38 -0.02
N SER A 116 17.97 -7.12 -1.10
CA SER A 116 17.81 -8.07 -2.19
C SER A 116 18.06 -7.48 -3.57
N SER A 117 18.64 -8.30 -4.44
CA SER A 117 18.63 -8.12 -5.90
C SER A 117 17.51 -8.96 -6.54
N THR A 118 17.45 -8.94 -7.87
CA THR A 118 16.61 -9.86 -8.66
C THR A 118 16.93 -11.33 -8.38
N GLU A 119 18.20 -11.64 -8.11
CA GLU A 119 18.71 -13.02 -7.99
C GLU A 119 18.66 -13.55 -6.56
N ALA A 120 19.01 -12.71 -5.58
CA ALA A 120 19.27 -13.19 -4.23
C ALA A 120 18.92 -12.18 -3.14
N ALA A 121 18.64 -12.71 -1.95
CA ALA A 121 18.60 -11.97 -0.70
C ALA A 121 19.94 -12.09 0.01
N TYR A 122 20.41 -11.00 0.60
CA TYR A 122 21.71 -10.89 1.24
C TYR A 122 21.58 -10.31 2.65
N SER A 123 22.56 -10.60 3.50
CA SER A 123 22.78 -9.87 4.75
C SER A 123 24.21 -9.36 4.89
N TRP A 124 24.35 -8.31 5.70
CA TRP A 124 25.61 -7.74 6.15
C TRP A 124 25.54 -7.46 7.65
N ASP A 125 26.65 -7.68 8.35
CA ASP A 125 26.87 -7.03 9.65
C ASP A 125 26.82 -5.51 9.44
N TYR A 126 26.06 -4.82 10.28
CA TYR A 126 25.76 -3.39 10.16
C TYR A 126 25.99 -2.66 11.48
N SER A 127 26.47 -1.42 11.39
CA SER A 127 26.64 -0.51 12.52
C SER A 127 25.97 0.83 12.21
N SER A 128 24.92 1.15 12.96
CA SER A 128 24.21 2.44 12.89
C SER A 128 25.11 3.62 13.31
N ASP A 129 25.97 3.42 14.32
CA ASP A 129 26.96 4.42 14.78
C ASP A 129 27.87 4.90 13.65
N THR A 130 28.34 3.97 12.82
CA THR A 130 29.28 4.29 11.73
C THR A 130 28.59 4.42 10.38
N GLN A 131 27.30 4.05 10.28
CA GLN A 131 26.53 3.90 9.04
C GLN A 131 27.33 3.09 8.02
N ALA A 132 27.75 1.89 8.39
CA ALA A 132 28.61 1.06 7.55
C ALA A 132 28.32 -0.42 7.76
N THR A 133 28.53 -1.17 6.69
CA THR A 133 28.57 -2.63 6.71
C THR A 133 29.99 -3.13 6.84
N SER A 134 30.19 -4.35 7.35
CA SER A 134 31.49 -5.01 7.39
C SER A 134 31.53 -6.32 6.60
N GLY A 135 32.67 -6.58 5.95
CA GLY A 135 32.90 -7.82 5.21
C GLY A 135 32.19 -7.88 3.85
N LYS A 136 32.10 -9.09 3.29
CA LYS A 136 31.29 -9.38 2.10
C LYS A 136 29.89 -9.81 2.56
N PRO A 137 28.84 -9.59 1.75
CA PRO A 137 27.52 -10.10 2.08
C PRO A 137 27.52 -11.62 2.24
N GLN A 138 26.67 -12.11 3.13
CA GLN A 138 26.23 -13.49 3.12
C GLN A 138 25.00 -13.61 2.21
N THR A 139 25.03 -14.54 1.25
CA THR A 139 23.84 -14.88 0.44
C THR A 139 22.92 -15.78 1.27
N LEU A 140 21.66 -15.37 1.41
CA LEU A 140 20.64 -16.04 2.23
C LEU A 140 19.73 -16.94 1.40
N VAL A 141 19.18 -16.40 0.33
CA VAL A 141 18.24 -17.08 -0.59
C VAL A 141 18.67 -16.75 -2.01
N THR A 142 18.71 -17.73 -2.91
CA THR A 142 19.20 -17.60 -4.31
C THR A 142 18.25 -18.29 -5.29
N ASN A 143 18.58 -18.27 -6.58
CA ASN A 143 17.82 -18.85 -7.70
C ASN A 143 16.46 -18.18 -7.89
N MET A 144 16.41 -16.86 -7.66
CA MET A 144 15.21 -16.06 -7.81
C MET A 144 15.15 -15.28 -9.13
N THR A 145 16.19 -15.29 -9.97
CA THR A 145 16.18 -14.52 -11.22
C THR A 145 14.98 -14.85 -12.12
N ASN A 146 14.37 -13.79 -12.67
CA ASN A 146 13.46 -13.87 -13.83
C ASN A 146 13.35 -12.51 -14.55
N SER A 147 12.72 -12.51 -15.72
CA SER A 147 12.30 -11.30 -16.44
C SER A 147 11.08 -10.64 -15.79
N ASP A 148 10.76 -9.42 -16.22
CA ASP A 148 9.56 -8.65 -15.84
C ASP A 148 9.53 -8.27 -14.34
N HIS A 149 8.92 -9.08 -13.47
CA HIS A 149 8.83 -8.77 -12.04
C HIS A 149 10.11 -9.16 -11.29
N THR A 150 11.00 -8.18 -11.14
CA THR A 150 12.38 -8.40 -10.64
C THR A 150 12.59 -8.03 -9.17
N THR A 151 11.60 -7.44 -8.49
CA THR A 151 11.71 -7.09 -7.06
C THR A 151 11.57 -8.32 -6.17
N ARG A 152 12.31 -8.36 -5.06
CA ARG A 152 12.17 -9.39 -4.01
C ARG A 152 11.93 -8.69 -2.68
N THR A 153 10.69 -8.61 -2.23
CA THR A 153 10.43 -7.95 -0.95
C THR A 153 10.91 -8.84 0.18
N LEU A 154 11.45 -8.21 1.23
CA LEU A 154 11.94 -8.89 2.42
C LEU A 154 11.09 -8.44 3.60
N LEU A 155 10.70 -9.38 4.46
CA LEU A 155 10.04 -9.10 5.74
C LEU A 155 10.58 -10.04 6.80
N LEU A 156 11.08 -9.50 7.91
CA LEU A 156 11.46 -10.29 9.07
C LEU A 156 10.24 -10.40 10.00
N SER A 157 9.83 -11.63 10.29
CA SER A 157 8.70 -11.88 11.18
C SER A 157 9.05 -11.50 12.62
N LYS A 158 8.20 -10.69 13.24
CA LYS A 158 8.25 -10.36 14.67
C LYS A 158 7.54 -11.44 15.49
N ALA A 159 6.48 -12.03 14.95
CA ALA A 159 5.72 -13.09 15.61
C ALA A 159 6.46 -14.45 15.60
N ALA A 160 7.39 -14.65 14.68
CA ALA A 160 8.28 -15.80 14.59
C ALA A 160 9.75 -15.36 14.32
N PRO A 161 10.47 -14.88 15.35
CA PRO A 161 11.82 -14.34 15.19
C PRO A 161 12.78 -15.29 14.47
N GLY A 162 13.57 -14.73 13.56
CA GLY A 162 14.51 -15.49 12.72
C GLY A 162 13.89 -16.06 11.44
N MET A 163 12.59 -15.88 11.20
CA MET A 163 11.98 -16.17 9.90
C MET A 163 12.07 -14.95 8.98
N LEU A 164 12.70 -15.13 7.82
CA LEU A 164 12.75 -14.16 6.73
C LEU A 164 11.74 -14.56 5.65
N ILE A 165 10.79 -13.71 5.35
CA ILE A 165 9.82 -13.87 4.27
C ILE A 165 10.36 -13.17 3.02
N VAL A 166 10.19 -13.82 1.86
CA VAL A 166 10.63 -13.31 0.56
C VAL A 166 9.49 -13.46 -0.46
N THR A 167 9.21 -12.39 -1.20
CA THR A 167 8.25 -12.40 -2.31
C THR A 167 8.97 -12.52 -3.66
N ARG A 168 8.34 -13.19 -4.63
CA ARG A 168 8.85 -13.33 -6.01
C ARG A 168 7.69 -13.35 -7.01
N GLY A 169 7.66 -12.37 -7.91
CA GLY A 169 6.63 -12.23 -8.94
C GLY A 169 6.82 -13.11 -10.18
N SER A 170 5.99 -12.87 -11.18
CA SER A 170 5.94 -13.62 -12.45
C SER A 170 6.98 -13.18 -13.49
N THR A 171 7.17 -13.97 -14.54
CA THR A 171 8.14 -13.66 -15.61
C THR A 171 7.59 -12.87 -16.79
N SER A 172 6.28 -12.67 -16.80
CA SER A 172 5.49 -11.97 -17.82
C SER A 172 4.12 -11.58 -17.24
N ASN A 173 3.38 -10.71 -17.94
CA ASN A 173 2.01 -10.34 -17.57
C ASN A 173 1.10 -11.56 -17.29
N ILE A 174 1.14 -12.56 -18.20
CA ILE A 174 0.56 -13.90 -18.01
C ILE A 174 1.70 -14.92 -18.11
N ASP A 175 1.99 -15.61 -17.01
CA ASP A 175 3.08 -16.57 -16.88
C ASP A 175 2.52 -17.98 -16.62
N SER A 176 2.45 -18.80 -17.67
CA SER A 176 2.00 -20.20 -17.54
C SER A 176 2.90 -21.06 -16.64
N LEU A 177 4.14 -20.64 -16.35
CA LEU A 177 5.02 -21.37 -15.42
C LEU A 177 4.57 -21.21 -13.97
N ALA A 178 3.80 -20.16 -13.65
CA ALA A 178 3.21 -19.96 -12.31
C ALA A 178 2.10 -20.98 -11.98
N GLU A 179 1.56 -21.69 -12.98
CA GLU A 179 0.65 -22.83 -12.75
C GLU A 179 1.37 -24.02 -12.08
N ASN A 180 2.71 -24.05 -12.14
CA ASN A 180 3.51 -25.08 -11.51
C ASN A 180 4.26 -24.52 -10.30
N ILE A 181 3.80 -24.91 -9.12
CA ILE A 181 4.36 -24.52 -7.83
C ILE A 181 5.88 -24.75 -7.69
N ALA A 182 6.45 -25.71 -8.43
CA ALA A 182 7.87 -26.05 -8.34
C ALA A 182 8.80 -25.03 -9.04
N THR A 183 8.26 -24.11 -9.84
CA THR A 183 9.06 -23.08 -10.55
C THR A 183 9.49 -21.93 -9.63
N GLY A 184 8.78 -21.77 -8.50
CA GLY A 184 8.99 -20.64 -7.59
C GLY A 184 8.49 -19.30 -8.13
N HIS A 185 7.73 -19.26 -9.23
CA HIS A 185 7.21 -18.01 -9.78
C HIS A 185 5.89 -17.64 -9.11
N SER A 186 5.68 -16.34 -8.87
CA SER A 186 4.43 -15.83 -8.29
C SER A 186 4.10 -16.48 -6.94
N GLN A 187 5.07 -16.44 -6.02
CA GLN A 187 5.00 -17.07 -4.71
C GLN A 187 5.62 -16.21 -3.61
N ILE A 188 5.18 -16.50 -2.39
CA ILE A 188 5.76 -15.97 -1.16
C ILE A 188 6.19 -17.15 -0.29
N LYS A 189 7.43 -17.11 0.20
CA LYS A 189 8.03 -18.15 1.04
C LYS A 189 8.72 -17.58 2.27
N ALA A 190 8.75 -18.35 3.36
CA ALA A 190 9.47 -18.02 4.59
C ALA A 190 10.66 -18.97 4.82
N PHE A 191 11.79 -18.42 5.24
CA PHE A 191 13.06 -19.13 5.40
C PHE A 191 13.59 -18.92 6.83
N ASN A 192 14.08 -19.98 7.46
CA ASN A 192 14.59 -19.91 8.83
C ASN A 192 16.08 -19.50 8.83
N MET A 193 16.38 -18.27 9.21
CA MET A 193 17.75 -17.74 9.23
C MET A 193 18.60 -18.31 10.38
N THR A 194 17.99 -18.82 11.45
CA THR A 194 18.74 -19.35 12.61
C THR A 194 19.37 -20.71 12.36
N ASN A 195 18.77 -21.52 11.48
CA ASN A 195 19.23 -22.88 11.15
C ASN A 195 20.02 -22.96 9.84
N MET A 196 20.34 -21.80 9.26
CA MET A 196 20.97 -21.71 7.96
C MET A 196 22.44 -22.18 8.03
N THR A 197 22.79 -23.18 7.22
CA THR A 197 24.17 -23.67 7.06
C THR A 197 24.78 -23.33 5.69
N SER A 198 23.91 -23.05 4.71
CA SER A 198 24.23 -22.58 3.36
C SER A 198 23.07 -21.73 2.84
N ALA A 199 23.27 -21.02 1.72
CA ALA A 199 22.19 -20.35 1.00
C ALA A 199 21.03 -21.32 0.71
N TYR A 200 19.80 -20.85 0.93
CA TYR A 200 18.58 -21.52 0.52
C TYR A 200 18.37 -21.33 -0.99
N ASP A 201 17.85 -22.36 -1.65
CA ASP A 201 17.32 -22.26 -3.01
C ASP A 201 15.83 -21.89 -2.93
N PHE A 202 15.43 -20.76 -3.51
CA PHE A 202 14.03 -20.32 -3.43
C PHE A 202 13.05 -21.33 -4.04
N GLN A 203 13.45 -22.08 -5.07
CA GLN A 203 12.55 -23.02 -5.75
C GLN A 203 12.30 -24.26 -4.89
N THR A 204 13.35 -24.81 -4.27
CA THR A 204 13.26 -26.10 -3.56
C THR A 204 13.11 -25.98 -2.05
N ASP A 205 13.56 -24.88 -1.46
CA ASP A 205 13.52 -24.66 -0.01
C ASP A 205 12.40 -23.68 0.37
N GLY A 206 12.33 -23.36 1.67
CA GLY A 206 11.38 -22.42 2.26
C GLY A 206 10.01 -23.02 2.55
N LEU A 207 9.34 -22.47 3.56
CA LEU A 207 7.94 -22.72 3.84
C LEU A 207 7.10 -21.89 2.87
N LEU A 208 6.25 -22.54 2.07
CA LEU A 208 5.33 -21.83 1.19
C LEU A 208 4.22 -21.15 1.99
N LEU A 209 4.08 -19.83 1.80
CA LEU A 209 3.02 -19.02 2.39
C LEU A 209 1.85 -18.82 1.42
N GLY A 210 2.14 -18.67 0.13
CA GLY A 210 1.14 -18.57 -0.92
C GLY A 210 1.77 -18.67 -2.30
N TRP A 211 0.98 -19.07 -3.30
CA TRP A 211 1.37 -19.10 -4.71
C TRP A 211 0.18 -18.71 -5.59
N GLY A 212 0.39 -18.51 -6.88
CA GLY A 212 -0.63 -17.91 -7.73
C GLY A 212 -0.87 -16.44 -7.34
N LEU A 213 0.22 -15.77 -6.96
CA LEU A 213 0.33 -14.38 -6.53
C LEU A 213 1.19 -13.65 -7.56
N ARG A 214 0.59 -13.06 -8.60
CA ARG A 214 1.24 -12.52 -9.81
C ARG A 214 2.50 -11.74 -9.46
N ASN A 215 2.35 -10.72 -8.62
CA ASN A 215 3.43 -9.88 -8.10
C ASN A 215 3.00 -9.13 -6.81
N ASP A 216 2.87 -9.88 -5.72
CA ASP A 216 2.70 -9.33 -4.37
C ASP A 216 3.97 -8.67 -3.86
N VAL A 217 4.12 -7.38 -4.14
CA VAL A 217 5.30 -6.60 -3.73
C VAL A 217 5.19 -6.21 -2.25
N GLY A 218 4.07 -5.64 -1.82
CA GLY A 218 3.91 -5.26 -0.41
C GLY A 218 3.54 -6.45 0.45
N ILE A 219 4.19 -6.59 1.60
CA ILE A 219 3.85 -7.60 2.62
C ILE A 219 4.18 -7.08 4.01
N ASP A 220 3.30 -7.31 4.99
CA ASP A 220 3.57 -7.02 6.39
C ASP A 220 2.84 -8.00 7.33
N GLU A 221 3.25 -7.99 8.59
CA GLU A 221 2.74 -8.84 9.65
C GLU A 221 1.96 -7.99 10.66
N ASP A 222 0.68 -8.30 10.85
CA ASP A 222 -0.15 -7.66 11.88
C ASP A 222 0.51 -7.86 13.26
N PRO A 223 0.86 -6.78 13.99
CA PRO A 223 1.71 -6.88 15.17
C PRO A 223 1.01 -7.50 16.39
N ILE A 224 -0.32 -7.64 16.34
CA ILE A 224 -1.11 -8.17 17.46
C ILE A 224 -1.33 -9.67 17.31
N THR A 225 -1.71 -10.11 16.11
CA THR A 225 -2.10 -11.50 15.83
C THR A 225 -0.99 -12.30 15.13
N GLY A 226 -0.05 -11.62 14.46
CA GLY A 226 0.95 -12.24 13.59
C GLY A 226 0.38 -12.66 12.23
N ALA A 227 -0.79 -12.15 11.84
CA ALA A 227 -1.41 -12.42 10.54
C ALA A 227 -0.58 -11.78 9.43
N LEU A 228 -0.22 -12.56 8.41
CA LEU A 228 0.52 -12.09 7.26
C LEU A 228 -0.41 -11.63 6.15
N TYR A 229 -0.23 -10.39 5.70
CA TYR A 229 -0.99 -9.79 4.61
C TYR A 229 -0.06 -9.30 3.51
N SER A 230 -0.43 -9.59 2.26
CA SER A 230 0.26 -9.07 1.08
C SER A 230 -0.69 -8.30 0.16
N VAL A 231 -0.13 -7.40 -0.65
CA VAL A 231 -0.88 -6.62 -1.64
C VAL A 231 -0.38 -6.92 -3.04
N GLU A 232 -1.32 -7.29 -3.91
CA GLU A 232 -1.10 -7.85 -5.25
C GLU A 232 -1.13 -6.77 -6.34
N ASN A 233 -0.27 -6.93 -7.35
CA ASN A 233 -0.38 -6.20 -8.62
C ASN A 233 -0.94 -7.16 -9.66
N SER A 234 -2.21 -7.01 -9.99
CA SER A 234 -2.95 -7.95 -10.82
C SER A 234 -2.65 -7.79 -12.32
N VAL A 235 -3.32 -8.55 -13.18
CA VAL A 235 -3.00 -8.66 -14.61
C VAL A 235 -3.39 -7.40 -15.41
N ASP A 236 -2.52 -7.03 -16.35
CA ASP A 236 -2.73 -5.95 -17.31
C ASP A 236 -3.51 -6.44 -18.56
N GLU A 237 -4.13 -5.52 -19.29
CA GLU A 237 -4.78 -5.78 -20.60
C GLU A 237 -5.81 -6.92 -20.57
N MET A 238 -6.53 -7.08 -19.45
CA MET A 238 -7.48 -8.17 -19.24
C MET A 238 -8.59 -8.22 -20.29
N THR A 239 -8.80 -9.41 -20.86
CA THR A 239 -9.95 -9.71 -21.71
C THR A 239 -10.79 -10.87 -21.17
N ARG A 240 -12.09 -10.85 -21.45
CA ARG A 240 -13.06 -11.88 -21.09
C ARG A 240 -13.99 -12.16 -22.27
N ASN A 241 -14.00 -13.40 -22.76
CA ASN A 241 -14.72 -13.81 -23.98
C ASN A 241 -14.49 -12.88 -25.19
N GLY A 242 -13.27 -12.34 -25.31
CA GLY A 242 -12.87 -11.42 -26.38
C GLY A 242 -13.33 -9.97 -26.19
N VAL A 243 -13.99 -9.65 -25.08
CA VAL A 243 -14.29 -8.28 -24.66
C VAL A 243 -13.15 -7.78 -23.78
N ASP A 244 -12.65 -6.59 -24.09
CA ASP A 244 -11.71 -5.87 -23.25
C ASP A 244 -12.42 -5.30 -22.03
N ILE A 245 -11.94 -5.65 -20.84
CA ILE A 245 -12.49 -5.19 -19.55
C ILE A 245 -11.43 -4.54 -18.66
N HIS A 246 -10.20 -4.35 -19.17
CA HIS A 246 -9.04 -3.96 -18.35
C HIS A 246 -9.28 -2.65 -17.59
N GLN A 247 -9.96 -1.67 -18.20
CA GLN A 247 -10.20 -0.37 -17.58
C GLN A 247 -10.91 -0.43 -16.22
N SER A 248 -11.62 -1.52 -15.91
CA SER A 248 -12.35 -1.67 -14.65
C SER A 248 -12.20 -3.02 -13.97
N ASN A 249 -11.31 -3.88 -14.47
CA ASN A 249 -10.99 -5.20 -13.91
C ASN A 249 -9.58 -5.64 -14.32
N PRO A 250 -8.97 -6.56 -13.57
CA PRO A 250 -9.41 -7.05 -12.26
C PRO A 250 -9.13 -6.04 -11.15
N GLY A 251 -9.65 -6.31 -9.95
CA GLY A 251 -9.21 -5.56 -8.77
C GLY A 251 -7.75 -5.89 -8.43
N GLU A 252 -7.05 -4.92 -7.86
CA GLU A 252 -5.85 -5.23 -7.05
C GLU A 252 -6.32 -5.89 -5.75
N GLU A 253 -5.44 -6.60 -5.04
CA GLU A 253 -5.89 -7.48 -3.96
C GLU A 253 -5.12 -7.24 -2.65
N LEU A 254 -5.78 -7.50 -1.52
CA LEU A 254 -5.18 -7.71 -0.22
C LEU A 254 -5.38 -9.17 0.17
N ASN A 255 -4.29 -9.93 0.24
CA ASN A 255 -4.30 -11.38 0.43
C ASN A 255 -3.87 -11.75 1.86
N PHE A 256 -4.61 -12.65 2.51
CA PHE A 256 -4.27 -13.18 3.84
C PHE A 256 -3.57 -14.54 3.72
N LEU A 257 -2.30 -14.60 4.14
CA LEU A 257 -1.38 -15.73 3.92
C LEU A 257 -1.29 -16.69 5.12
N GLY A 258 -2.00 -16.41 6.21
CA GLY A 258 -1.92 -17.20 7.44
C GLY A 258 -0.93 -16.62 8.46
N TYR A 259 -0.27 -17.50 9.22
CA TYR A 259 0.57 -17.14 10.37
C TYR A 259 1.89 -17.92 10.37
N LEU A 260 2.92 -17.36 10.98
CA LEU A 260 4.19 -18.05 11.26
C LEU A 260 4.38 -18.43 12.74
N ASN A 261 3.58 -17.87 13.64
CA ASN A 261 3.69 -18.07 15.10
C ASN A 261 3.10 -19.41 15.61
N GLY A 262 2.82 -20.35 14.71
CA GLY A 262 2.22 -21.65 15.03
C GLY A 262 0.69 -21.67 15.08
N THR A 263 0.03 -20.52 14.89
CA THR A 263 -1.43 -20.46 14.70
C THR A 263 -1.80 -21.17 13.39
N GLN A 264 -2.65 -22.19 13.48
CA GLN A 264 -3.09 -22.91 12.27
C GLN A 264 -4.01 -22.02 11.45
N SER A 265 -3.73 -21.92 10.16
CA SER A 265 -4.61 -21.28 9.18
C SER A 265 -4.79 -22.20 7.99
N SER A 266 -6.02 -22.31 7.50
CA SER A 266 -6.29 -23.00 6.24
C SER A 266 -5.68 -22.27 5.04
N ASN A 267 -5.33 -20.99 5.16
CA ASN A 267 -4.87 -20.16 4.05
C ASN A 267 -3.38 -20.34 3.72
N GLN A 268 -2.59 -20.88 4.64
CA GLN A 268 -1.14 -21.00 4.43
C GLN A 268 -0.83 -21.99 3.31
N GLY A 269 -0.05 -21.53 2.33
CA GLY A 269 0.40 -22.30 1.17
C GLY A 269 -0.66 -22.48 0.08
N ARG A 270 -1.80 -21.77 0.15
CA ARG A 270 -2.87 -21.86 -0.85
C ARG A 270 -2.51 -21.14 -2.16
N ASN A 271 -3.25 -21.50 -3.21
CA ASN A 271 -3.22 -20.84 -4.52
C ASN A 271 -4.18 -19.65 -4.51
N PHE A 272 -3.74 -18.46 -4.90
CA PHE A 272 -4.52 -17.21 -4.95
C PHE A 272 -5.03 -16.86 -6.35
N GLY A 273 -4.91 -17.77 -7.32
CA GLY A 273 -5.65 -17.75 -8.58
C GLY A 273 -4.80 -17.55 -9.83
N TYR A 274 -3.76 -16.74 -9.77
CA TYR A 274 -2.91 -16.45 -10.93
C TYR A 274 -2.25 -17.74 -11.47
N PRO A 275 -2.18 -17.93 -12.81
CA PRO A 275 -2.54 -17.00 -13.88
C PRO A 275 -3.96 -17.15 -14.45
N MET A 276 -4.82 -17.93 -13.81
CA MET A 276 -6.12 -18.32 -14.38
C MET A 276 -7.30 -17.55 -13.82
N CYS A 277 -7.24 -17.17 -12.55
CA CYS A 277 -8.34 -16.61 -11.77
C CYS A 277 -7.94 -15.26 -11.19
N TYR A 278 -8.86 -14.30 -11.23
CA TYR A 278 -8.64 -12.90 -10.82
C TYR A 278 -9.87 -12.33 -10.13
N SER A 279 -9.68 -11.44 -9.15
CA SER A 279 -10.80 -10.89 -8.38
C SER A 279 -11.60 -9.83 -9.13
N ALA A 280 -12.92 -9.96 -9.10
CA ALA A 280 -13.83 -9.00 -9.75
C ALA A 280 -13.87 -7.66 -9.00
N TRP A 281 -13.74 -6.55 -9.74
CA TRP A 281 -13.99 -5.21 -9.23
C TRP A 281 -15.29 -4.65 -9.80
N ASN A 282 -15.38 -4.47 -11.12
CA ASN A 282 -16.59 -3.98 -11.77
C ASN A 282 -17.37 -5.14 -12.43
N THR A 283 -18.20 -5.81 -11.64
CA THR A 283 -18.97 -7.00 -12.03
C THR A 283 -19.84 -6.77 -13.27
N ASP A 284 -20.41 -5.57 -13.43
CA ASP A 284 -21.31 -5.22 -14.54
C ASP A 284 -20.64 -5.26 -15.91
N THR A 285 -19.31 -5.16 -15.93
CA THR A 285 -18.53 -5.15 -17.17
C THR A 285 -18.00 -6.52 -17.56
N ILE A 286 -18.13 -7.55 -16.72
CA ILE A 286 -17.54 -8.87 -16.95
C ILE A 286 -18.56 -9.76 -17.69
N PRO A 287 -18.33 -10.13 -18.96
CA PRO A 287 -19.24 -11.01 -19.68
C PRO A 287 -19.40 -12.38 -19.03
N ASP A 288 -20.65 -12.83 -18.96
CA ASP A 288 -21.07 -14.14 -18.44
C ASP A 288 -20.67 -14.40 -16.97
N PHE A 289 -20.45 -13.35 -16.18
CA PHE A 289 -20.18 -13.43 -14.76
C PHE A 289 -21.41 -12.98 -13.95
N ASN A 290 -21.80 -13.76 -12.95
CA ASN A 290 -22.94 -13.46 -12.06
C ASN A 290 -22.52 -13.42 -10.57
N GLY A 291 -21.24 -13.19 -10.32
CA GLY A 291 -20.69 -13.11 -8.97
C GLY A 291 -20.66 -11.69 -8.41
N GLU A 292 -20.05 -11.55 -7.24
CA GLU A 292 -19.90 -10.30 -6.51
C GLU A 292 -18.49 -9.72 -6.59
N VAL A 293 -18.33 -8.49 -6.10
CA VAL A 293 -17.02 -7.85 -5.94
C VAL A 293 -16.14 -8.72 -5.03
N GLY A 294 -14.88 -8.93 -5.41
CA GLY A 294 -13.93 -9.75 -4.66
C GLY A 294 -14.00 -11.25 -4.96
N GLU A 295 -15.07 -11.76 -5.59
CA GLU A 295 -15.08 -13.13 -6.06
C GLU A 295 -14.18 -13.28 -7.30
N GLN A 296 -13.47 -14.41 -7.39
CA GLN A 296 -12.60 -14.66 -8.53
C GLN A 296 -13.33 -15.24 -9.75
N PHE A 297 -12.93 -14.77 -10.93
CA PHE A 297 -13.42 -15.23 -12.23
C PHE A 297 -12.27 -15.59 -13.17
N ALA A 298 -12.56 -16.42 -14.17
CA ALA A 298 -11.58 -16.87 -15.14
C ALA A 298 -11.23 -15.80 -16.18
N ILE A 299 -9.96 -15.61 -16.52
CA ILE A 299 -9.57 -14.72 -17.63
C ILE A 299 -9.82 -15.38 -19.00
N GLY A 300 -9.97 -14.57 -20.05
CA GLY A 300 -9.92 -15.02 -21.43
C GLY A 300 -11.20 -15.72 -21.88
N ARG A 301 -11.07 -16.72 -22.75
CA ARG A 301 -12.22 -17.45 -23.31
C ARG A 301 -12.65 -18.58 -22.39
N LEU A 302 -13.92 -18.58 -22.03
CA LEU A 302 -14.52 -19.65 -21.24
C LEU A 302 -14.59 -20.98 -22.00
N GLY A 303 -14.38 -22.08 -21.27
CA GLY A 303 -14.47 -23.44 -21.78
C GLY A 303 -14.44 -24.48 -20.66
N SER A 304 -14.37 -25.76 -21.02
CA SER A 304 -14.38 -26.86 -20.03
C SER A 304 -13.20 -26.83 -19.05
N ASN A 305 -12.08 -26.24 -19.46
CA ASN A 305 -10.83 -26.19 -18.69
C ASN A 305 -10.49 -24.78 -18.19
N ASN A 306 -11.41 -23.81 -18.39
CA ASN A 306 -11.24 -22.43 -17.99
C ASN A 306 -12.62 -21.84 -17.69
N SER A 307 -13.01 -21.78 -16.42
CA SER A 307 -14.37 -21.43 -16.00
C SER A 307 -14.39 -20.79 -14.63
N ASP A 308 -15.41 -19.99 -14.35
CA ASP A 308 -15.57 -19.38 -13.03
C ASP A 308 -15.80 -20.43 -11.94
N ALA A 309 -16.39 -21.59 -12.28
CA ALA A 309 -16.54 -22.71 -11.34
C ALA A 309 -15.19 -23.30 -10.89
N MET A 310 -14.13 -23.18 -11.72
CA MET A 310 -12.77 -23.55 -11.33
C MET A 310 -12.20 -22.52 -10.36
N CYS A 311 -12.44 -21.23 -10.59
CA CYS A 311 -11.98 -20.16 -9.72
C CYS A 311 -12.74 -20.12 -8.38
N ALA A 312 -14.02 -20.47 -8.37
CA ALA A 312 -14.82 -20.62 -7.16
C ALA A 312 -14.56 -21.95 -6.42
N ALA A 313 -13.68 -22.83 -6.93
CA ALA A 313 -13.36 -24.07 -6.26
C ALA A 313 -12.54 -23.80 -5.01
N SER A 314 -12.74 -24.61 -3.96
CA SER A 314 -12.05 -24.49 -2.67
C SER A 314 -10.52 -24.71 -2.71
N GLN A 315 -9.92 -24.80 -3.89
CA GLN A 315 -8.48 -24.88 -4.08
C GLN A 315 -7.88 -23.49 -4.32
N VAL A 316 -8.69 -22.55 -4.82
CA VAL A 316 -8.33 -21.15 -5.03
C VAL A 316 -8.79 -20.33 -3.83
N GLN A 317 -7.95 -19.44 -3.35
CA GLN A 317 -8.18 -18.60 -2.19
C GLN A 317 -8.50 -17.19 -2.66
N ASP A 318 -9.71 -16.72 -2.35
CA ASP A 318 -10.12 -15.35 -2.62
C ASP A 318 -9.33 -14.36 -1.74
N ALA A 319 -9.18 -13.15 -2.27
CA ALA A 319 -8.62 -12.02 -1.56
C ALA A 319 -9.50 -11.60 -0.38
N ARG A 320 -8.88 -10.99 0.64
CA ARG A 320 -9.60 -10.49 1.81
C ARG A 320 -10.31 -9.18 1.53
N LEU A 321 -9.69 -8.34 0.70
CA LEU A 321 -10.26 -7.13 0.11
C LEU A 321 -9.76 -7.00 -1.33
N VAL A 322 -10.48 -6.24 -2.13
CA VAL A 322 -10.02 -5.76 -3.43
C VAL A 322 -9.91 -4.24 -3.44
N PHE A 323 -9.01 -3.72 -4.27
CA PHE A 323 -8.86 -2.31 -4.53
C PHE A 323 -9.11 -2.00 -6.01
N HIS A 324 -9.27 -0.71 -6.31
CA HIS A 324 -9.47 -0.25 -7.67
C HIS A 324 -8.38 -0.78 -8.61
N PRO A 325 -8.74 -1.30 -9.80
CA PRO A 325 -7.80 -1.81 -10.81
C PRO A 325 -6.65 -0.83 -11.09
N HIS A 326 -5.47 -1.40 -11.36
CA HIS A 326 -4.26 -0.71 -11.84
C HIS A 326 -3.63 0.29 -10.86
N MET A 327 -4.07 0.34 -9.61
CA MET A 327 -3.48 1.24 -8.63
C MET A 327 -2.05 0.84 -8.23
N ALA A 328 -1.63 -0.38 -8.54
CA ALA A 328 -0.29 -0.91 -8.36
C ALA A 328 0.23 -0.78 -6.92
N PRO A 329 -0.31 -1.55 -5.95
CA PRO A 329 0.13 -1.45 -4.57
C PRO A 329 1.55 -2.01 -4.38
N LEU A 330 2.45 -1.28 -3.71
CA LEU A 330 3.85 -1.70 -3.60
C LEU A 330 4.35 -1.93 -2.17
N ASP A 331 3.62 -1.47 -1.17
CA ASP A 331 3.92 -1.72 0.23
C ASP A 331 2.65 -1.69 1.08
N ILE A 332 2.69 -2.43 2.19
CA ILE A 332 1.69 -2.39 3.24
C ILE A 332 2.43 -2.28 4.57
N LEU A 333 1.95 -1.44 5.49
CA LEU A 333 2.59 -1.27 6.80
C LEU A 333 1.55 -1.08 7.90
N PHE A 334 1.49 -2.02 8.83
CA PHE A 334 0.63 -1.93 10.02
C PHE A 334 1.18 -0.91 11.01
N ASN A 335 0.27 -0.24 11.72
CA ASN A 335 0.64 0.48 12.92
C ASN A 335 0.83 -0.47 14.10
N GLU A 336 1.56 -0.05 15.14
CA GLU A 336 1.87 -0.89 16.31
C GLU A 336 0.63 -1.44 17.03
N ALA A 337 -0.50 -0.75 16.92
CA ALA A 337 -1.76 -1.17 17.55
C ALA A 337 -2.52 -2.25 16.74
N GLY A 338 -2.12 -2.56 15.51
CA GLY A 338 -2.84 -3.49 14.62
C GLY A 338 -4.25 -3.00 14.24
N THR A 339 -4.50 -1.70 14.35
CA THR A 339 -5.83 -1.10 14.07
C THR A 339 -5.92 -0.51 12.66
N ALA A 340 -4.78 -0.37 11.98
CA ALA A 340 -4.70 0.22 10.66
C ALA A 340 -3.49 -0.31 9.88
N ALA A 341 -3.69 -0.54 8.58
CA ALA A 341 -2.63 -0.87 7.63
C ALA A 341 -2.57 0.21 6.55
N TRP A 342 -1.37 0.76 6.32
CA TRP A 342 -1.12 1.79 5.32
C TRP A 342 -0.66 1.14 4.02
N VAL A 343 -1.21 1.55 2.88
CA VAL A 343 -0.93 0.95 1.58
C VAL A 343 -0.50 2.03 0.59
N THR A 344 0.64 1.83 -0.05
CA THR A 344 1.12 2.69 -1.14
C THR A 344 0.57 2.21 -2.47
N PHE A 345 -0.12 3.08 -3.19
CA PHE A 345 -0.59 2.83 -4.56
C PHE A 345 0.28 3.63 -5.53
N HIS A 346 1.20 2.94 -6.20
CA HIS A 346 2.24 3.54 -7.06
C HIS A 346 1.69 4.22 -8.31
N GLY A 347 0.51 3.79 -8.76
CA GLY A 347 -0.22 4.40 -9.86
C GLY A 347 -0.15 3.62 -11.16
N SER A 348 -1.21 3.75 -11.96
CA SER A 348 -1.44 3.00 -13.18
C SER A 348 -0.57 3.44 -14.34
N TRP A 349 -0.14 2.48 -15.16
CA TRP A 349 0.24 2.73 -16.55
C TRP A 349 -0.85 2.24 -17.53
N ASP A 350 -1.59 1.18 -17.17
CA ASP A 350 -2.62 0.52 -17.98
C ASP A 350 -4.06 0.98 -17.64
N SER A 351 -4.26 2.28 -17.43
CA SER A 351 -5.59 2.85 -17.16
C SER A 351 -5.73 4.25 -17.73
N GLN A 352 -6.95 4.58 -18.19
CA GLN A 352 -7.29 5.89 -18.74
C GLN A 352 -8.68 6.34 -18.24
N PRO A 353 -8.76 7.39 -17.40
CA PRO A 353 -7.66 8.20 -16.87
C PRO A 353 -6.74 7.43 -15.91
N ALA A 354 -5.57 8.00 -15.60
CA ALA A 354 -4.68 7.40 -14.61
C ALA A 354 -5.35 7.31 -13.22
N VAL A 355 -5.01 6.25 -12.48
CA VAL A 355 -5.53 5.94 -11.13
C VAL A 355 -4.38 5.57 -10.18
N GLY A 356 -4.62 5.57 -8.87
CA GLY A 356 -3.59 5.34 -7.85
C GLY A 356 -2.83 6.62 -7.48
N TYR A 357 -1.50 6.59 -7.54
CA TYR A 357 -0.62 7.74 -7.22
C TYR A 357 -0.90 8.35 -5.84
N LYS A 358 -1.08 7.47 -4.84
CA LYS A 358 -1.61 7.84 -3.52
C LYS A 358 -1.17 6.88 -2.42
N LEU A 359 -1.27 7.35 -1.18
CA LEU A 359 -1.13 6.60 0.06
C LEU A 359 -2.50 6.52 0.73
N SER A 360 -2.92 5.31 1.07
CA SER A 360 -4.20 5.05 1.73
C SER A 360 -4.01 4.29 3.03
N VAL A 361 -5.08 4.21 3.82
CA VAL A 361 -5.14 3.40 5.04
C VAL A 361 -6.39 2.51 5.02
N VAL A 362 -6.23 1.27 5.47
CA VAL A 362 -7.30 0.29 5.66
C VAL A 362 -7.45 0.06 7.16
N ASN A 363 -8.68 0.10 7.66
CA ASN A 363 -8.98 -0.15 9.07
C ASN A 363 -8.97 -1.66 9.37
N PHE A 364 -8.37 -2.02 10.50
CA PHE A 364 -8.31 -3.38 11.01
C PHE A 364 -8.87 -3.46 12.42
N GLU A 365 -9.49 -4.59 12.74
CA GLU A 365 -9.89 -4.95 14.09
C GLU A 365 -9.71 -6.46 14.28
N ASN A 366 -9.06 -6.86 15.37
CA ASN A 366 -8.80 -8.26 15.71
C ASN A 366 -8.06 -9.05 14.60
N GLY A 367 -7.10 -8.40 13.92
CA GLY A 367 -6.29 -9.01 12.87
C GLY A 367 -6.98 -9.15 11.51
N GLU A 368 -8.14 -8.51 11.33
CA GLU A 368 -8.96 -8.60 10.11
C GLU A 368 -9.39 -7.20 9.64
N PRO A 369 -9.52 -6.94 8.32
CA PRO A 369 -10.11 -5.70 7.85
C PRO A 369 -11.54 -5.51 8.36
N THR A 370 -11.91 -4.29 8.73
CA THR A 370 -13.25 -4.00 9.28
C THR A 370 -14.34 -4.02 8.21
N GLU A 371 -13.97 -3.81 6.96
CA GLU A 371 -14.88 -3.80 5.81
C GLU A 371 -15.01 -5.20 5.19
N PRO A 372 -16.17 -5.55 4.61
CA PRO A 372 -16.36 -6.84 3.95
C PRO A 372 -15.53 -6.94 2.66
N SER A 373 -15.25 -8.17 2.20
CA SER A 373 -14.49 -8.44 0.96
C SER A 373 -15.11 -7.82 -0.30
N THR A 374 -16.41 -7.52 -0.27
CA THR A 374 -17.15 -6.87 -1.35
C THR A 374 -17.03 -5.34 -1.35
N SER A 375 -16.35 -4.75 -0.36
CA SER A 375 -16.24 -3.31 -0.20
C SER A 375 -15.33 -2.69 -1.27
N LYS A 376 -15.81 -1.62 -1.90
CA LYS A 376 -15.04 -0.79 -2.84
C LYS A 376 -14.42 0.45 -2.21
N THR A 377 -14.60 0.62 -0.90
CA THR A 377 -14.21 1.84 -0.17
C THR A 377 -13.38 1.53 1.07
N ALA A 378 -12.83 0.32 1.17
CA ALA A 378 -12.03 -0.11 2.32
C ALA A 378 -10.70 0.65 2.44
N ALA A 379 -10.12 1.08 1.32
CA ALA A 379 -8.95 1.96 1.29
C ALA A 379 -9.39 3.43 1.40
N ILE A 380 -8.90 4.11 2.42
CA ILE A 380 -9.18 5.52 2.69
C ILE A 380 -7.95 6.35 2.30
N ASP A 381 -8.10 7.21 1.30
CA ASP A 381 -7.02 8.07 0.79
C ASP A 381 -6.54 9.08 1.85
N ILE A 382 -5.23 9.13 2.10
CA ILE A 382 -4.59 10.07 3.05
C ILE A 382 -3.73 11.12 2.32
N LEU A 383 -2.97 10.70 1.32
CA LEU A 383 -2.10 11.57 0.54
C LEU A 383 -2.22 11.15 -0.93
N SER A 384 -2.56 12.06 -1.83
CA SER A 384 -2.62 11.80 -3.28
C SER A 384 -1.93 12.92 -4.04
N ASN A 385 -1.67 12.72 -5.33
CA ASN A 385 -1.42 13.87 -6.21
C ASN A 385 -2.72 14.68 -6.35
N GLU A 386 -2.60 15.99 -6.54
CA GLU A 386 -3.77 16.89 -6.67
C GLU A 386 -4.62 16.56 -7.91
N ASP A 387 -3.97 16.26 -9.04
CA ASP A 387 -4.62 15.85 -10.29
C ASP A 387 -4.09 14.48 -10.75
N VAL A 388 -4.64 13.41 -10.16
CA VAL A 388 -4.25 12.02 -10.48
C VAL A 388 -4.50 11.67 -11.95
N ALA A 389 -5.56 12.19 -12.56
CA ALA A 389 -5.91 11.89 -13.95
C ALA A 389 -4.83 12.35 -14.94
N SER A 390 -4.05 13.38 -14.57
CA SER A 390 -2.94 13.91 -15.38
C SER A 390 -1.63 13.13 -15.25
N CYS A 391 -1.50 12.23 -14.26
CA CYS A 391 -0.24 11.57 -13.91
C CYS A 391 0.35 10.65 -14.98
N ALA A 392 -0.42 10.32 -16.02
CA ALA A 392 0.11 9.67 -17.23
C ALA A 392 1.09 10.56 -18.01
N THR A 393 1.05 11.89 -17.81
CA THR A 393 1.86 12.88 -18.54
C THR A 393 2.51 13.95 -17.66
N ALA A 394 2.06 14.10 -16.42
CA ALA A 394 2.57 15.05 -15.44
C ALA A 394 3.57 14.41 -14.47
N ASP A 395 4.41 15.24 -13.85
CA ASP A 395 5.28 14.83 -12.75
C ASP A 395 4.45 14.59 -11.49
N CYS A 396 4.08 13.33 -11.24
CA CYS A 396 3.40 12.91 -10.03
C CYS A 396 4.36 12.11 -9.13
N PHE A 397 4.22 12.25 -7.81
CA PHE A 397 4.88 11.32 -6.91
C PHE A 397 4.21 9.95 -7.05
N ARG A 398 5.02 8.90 -7.06
CA ARG A 398 4.62 7.49 -7.10
C ARG A 398 5.07 6.79 -5.82
N PRO A 399 4.17 6.57 -4.84
CA PRO A 399 4.50 5.95 -3.56
C PRO A 399 5.08 4.54 -3.70
N VAL A 400 6.18 4.24 -2.98
CA VAL A 400 6.78 2.89 -2.95
C VAL A 400 6.82 2.33 -1.53
N GLY A 401 7.91 2.55 -0.79
CA GLY A 401 8.13 1.95 0.52
C GLY A 401 7.70 2.84 1.67
N LEU A 402 7.35 2.23 2.79
CA LEU A 402 6.89 2.86 4.02
C LEU A 402 7.80 2.50 5.20
N ALA A 403 7.96 3.41 6.15
CA ALA A 403 8.60 3.11 7.43
C ALA A 403 8.09 4.02 8.56
N TRP A 404 7.91 3.46 9.75
CA TRP A 404 7.70 4.22 10.97
C TRP A 404 9.04 4.67 11.55
N ASN A 405 9.16 5.94 11.94
CA ASN A 405 10.22 6.34 12.86
C ASN A 405 9.83 6.00 14.31
N ALA A 406 10.76 6.17 15.25
CA ALA A 406 10.54 5.90 16.68
C ALA A 406 9.44 6.79 17.32
N ASP A 407 9.11 7.93 16.72
CA ASP A 407 8.05 8.83 17.19
C ASP A 407 6.67 8.51 16.56
N GLY A 408 6.59 7.45 15.75
CA GLY A 408 5.35 7.04 15.09
C GLY A 408 4.93 7.93 13.90
N VAL A 409 5.86 8.68 13.32
CA VAL A 409 5.69 9.39 12.04
C VAL A 409 5.92 8.42 10.88
N LEU A 410 5.02 8.44 9.89
CA LEU A 410 5.13 7.61 8.70
C LEU A 410 6.01 8.29 7.67
N PHE A 411 6.98 7.55 7.13
CA PHE A 411 7.79 7.97 6.00
C PHE A 411 7.40 7.18 4.76
N MET A 412 7.49 7.81 3.59
CA MET A 412 7.13 7.23 2.31
C MET A 412 8.16 7.63 1.24
N SER A 413 8.66 6.67 0.48
CA SER A 413 9.51 6.95 -0.69
C SER A 413 8.70 7.16 -1.96
N SER A 414 9.26 7.92 -2.89
CA SER A 414 8.79 8.00 -4.27
C SER A 414 9.94 7.87 -5.25
N ASP A 415 9.94 6.76 -5.99
CA ASP A 415 11.06 6.37 -6.85
C ASP A 415 11.26 7.31 -8.04
N THR A 416 10.22 7.52 -8.84
CA THR A 416 10.27 8.33 -10.06
C THR A 416 10.58 9.80 -9.81
N THR A 417 10.16 10.35 -8.67
CA THR A 417 10.51 11.74 -8.31
C THR A 417 11.83 11.83 -7.57
N GLY A 418 12.30 10.73 -6.95
CA GLY A 418 13.54 10.68 -6.18
C GLY A 418 13.39 11.31 -4.80
N GLU A 419 12.23 11.12 -4.15
CA GLU A 419 11.80 11.89 -2.97
C GLU A 419 11.46 11.01 -1.77
N ILE A 420 11.61 11.56 -0.56
CA ILE A 420 11.13 10.99 0.69
C ILE A 420 10.18 11.98 1.36
N TYR A 421 9.00 11.52 1.73
CA TYR A 421 7.98 12.28 2.44
C TYR A 421 7.83 11.79 3.88
N ALA A 422 7.54 12.71 4.81
CA ALA A 422 7.02 12.42 6.13
C ALA A 422 5.53 12.80 6.17
N ILE A 423 4.70 11.91 6.72
CA ILE A 423 3.24 12.04 6.84
C ILE A 423 2.91 12.10 8.33
N LEU A 424 2.38 13.25 8.75
CA LEU A 424 2.11 13.60 10.14
C LEU A 424 0.61 13.84 10.37
N ARG A 425 0.16 13.75 11.62
CA ARG A 425 -1.14 14.27 12.02
C ARG A 425 -1.04 15.76 12.34
N ALA A 426 -2.01 16.54 11.86
CA ALA A 426 -2.04 17.99 12.05
C ALA A 426 -2.20 18.41 13.52
N ASN A 427 -2.71 17.54 14.38
CA ASN A 427 -2.91 17.79 15.81
C ASN A 427 -1.68 17.47 16.68
N GLY A 428 -0.58 16.99 16.08
CA GLY A 428 0.66 16.64 16.77
C GLY A 428 0.71 15.20 17.28
N ASP A 429 -0.36 14.42 17.10
CA ASP A 429 -0.35 12.99 17.44
C ASP A 429 0.55 12.20 16.47
N ALA A 430 1.06 11.07 16.94
CA ALA A 430 1.76 10.11 16.08
C ALA A 430 0.82 9.61 14.97
N THR A 431 1.30 9.55 13.74
CA THR A 431 0.54 8.98 12.62
C THR A 431 0.20 7.51 12.85
N SER A 432 1.06 6.79 13.58
CA SER A 432 0.84 5.40 14.02
C SER A 432 -0.33 5.24 14.99
N SER A 433 -0.86 6.30 15.60
CA SER A 433 -2.02 6.19 16.49
C SER A 433 -3.38 6.14 15.76
N ALA A 434 -3.38 6.18 14.42
CA ALA A 434 -4.60 6.11 13.62
C ALA A 434 -5.40 4.82 13.89
N GLY A 435 -6.71 4.96 14.13
CA GLY A 435 -7.60 3.85 14.46
C GLY A 435 -7.57 3.39 15.93
N SER A 436 -6.69 3.96 16.77
CA SER A 436 -6.62 3.60 18.20
C SER A 436 -7.67 4.34 19.05
N ASN A 437 -8.24 3.62 20.03
CA ASN A 437 -9.21 4.10 21.03
C ASN A 437 -8.73 5.32 21.85
N THR A 438 -7.44 5.67 21.78
CA THR A 438 -6.85 6.77 22.55
C THR A 438 -7.05 8.16 21.93
N THR A 439 -7.13 8.35 20.61
CA THR A 439 -7.34 9.71 20.05
C THR A 439 -7.66 9.85 18.55
N GLY A 440 -7.75 8.80 17.72
CA GLY A 440 -7.75 9.01 16.26
C GLY A 440 -8.72 8.15 15.48
N THR A 441 -9.94 8.64 15.21
CA THR A 441 -10.68 8.16 14.04
C THR A 441 -9.82 8.41 12.79
N VAL A 442 -9.62 7.38 11.96
CA VAL A 442 -9.23 7.58 10.57
C VAL A 442 -10.29 8.49 9.94
N PRO A 443 -9.92 9.62 9.31
CA PRO A 443 -10.91 10.51 8.71
C PRO A 443 -11.79 9.74 7.73
N ALA A 444 -13.08 10.04 7.67
CA ALA A 444 -13.86 9.66 6.51
C ALA A 444 -13.16 10.28 5.28
N GLY A 445 -12.80 9.46 4.30
CA GLY A 445 -11.87 9.82 3.22
C GLY A 445 -12.17 11.16 2.56
N ALA A 446 -11.13 11.80 2.03
CA ALA A 446 -11.31 12.95 1.17
C ALA A 446 -12.25 12.55 0.02
N ALA A 447 -13.36 13.26 -0.15
CA ALA A 447 -14.25 13.03 -1.28
C ALA A 447 -13.44 13.24 -2.56
N SER A 448 -13.15 12.17 -3.30
CA SER A 448 -12.76 12.32 -4.69
C SER A 448 -13.92 13.01 -5.39
N SER A 449 -13.64 14.07 -6.14
CA SER A 449 -14.64 14.70 -6.98
C SER A 449 -15.09 13.67 -8.02
N SER A 450 -16.20 12.99 -7.74
CA SER A 450 -16.88 12.13 -8.69
C SER A 450 -17.12 12.91 -9.97
N SER A 451 -16.47 12.53 -11.06
CA SER A 451 -16.91 12.91 -12.39
C SER A 451 -18.30 12.32 -12.59
N THR A 452 -19.29 13.21 -12.69
CA THR A 452 -20.65 12.83 -13.04
C THR A 452 -20.63 12.14 -14.41
N ASP A 453 -20.95 10.85 -14.39
CA ASP A 453 -21.24 10.04 -15.55
C ASP A 453 -22.43 10.63 -16.31
N SER A 454 -22.17 11.25 -17.46
CA SER A 454 -23.21 11.83 -18.30
C SER A 454 -23.87 10.71 -19.11
N GLY A 455 -24.84 10.05 -18.48
CA GLY A 455 -25.79 9.18 -19.15
C GLY A 455 -26.50 9.91 -20.29
N SER A 456 -26.33 9.41 -21.51
CA SER A 456 -27.02 9.85 -22.71
C SER A 456 -28.52 9.57 -22.60
N GLN A 457 -29.35 10.62 -22.60
CA GLN A 457 -30.79 10.48 -22.81
C GLN A 457 -31.15 10.58 -24.30
N PRO A 458 -32.15 9.79 -24.77
CA PRO A 458 -32.57 9.82 -26.15
C PRO A 458 -33.51 10.99 -26.43
N SER A 459 -33.43 11.45 -27.67
CA SER A 459 -34.22 12.51 -28.28
C SER A 459 -35.73 12.27 -28.20
N SER A 460 -36.48 13.28 -27.75
CA SER A 460 -37.88 13.41 -28.11
C SER A 460 -38.25 14.88 -28.36
N THR A 461 -38.99 15.05 -29.45
CA THR A 461 -39.42 16.27 -30.11
C THR A 461 -40.45 17.06 -29.29
N ASN A 462 -40.21 18.36 -29.09
CA ASN A 462 -41.19 19.29 -28.52
C ASN A 462 -42.27 19.65 -29.54
N MET A 463 -43.53 19.29 -29.25
CA MET A 463 -44.72 19.94 -29.81
C MET A 463 -45.32 20.91 -28.78
N ALA A 464 -45.44 22.16 -29.21
CA ALA A 464 -46.43 23.20 -28.91
C ALA A 464 -47.14 23.23 -27.54
N SER A 465 -46.98 24.39 -26.89
CA SER A 465 -47.75 24.88 -25.75
C SER A 465 -49.22 25.16 -26.10
N ALA A 466 -50.11 24.96 -25.11
CA ALA A 466 -51.32 25.76 -24.95
C ALA A 466 -51.87 25.63 -23.52
N THR A 467 -52.09 26.78 -22.86
CA THR A 467 -53.15 27.08 -21.86
C THR A 467 -53.09 26.31 -20.52
N ASN A 468 -53.19 26.91 -19.32
CA ASN A 468 -54.10 27.95 -18.86
C ASN A 468 -53.67 28.48 -17.47
N MET A 469 -53.92 29.78 -17.26
CA MET A 469 -54.50 30.41 -16.05
C MET A 469 -53.77 30.30 -14.70
N SER A 470 -53.16 31.40 -14.21
CA SER A 470 -53.73 32.39 -13.25
C SER A 470 -53.69 31.89 -11.80
N VAL A 471 -53.26 32.60 -10.75
CA VAL A 471 -53.41 34.00 -10.32
C VAL A 471 -52.38 34.21 -9.20
N TRP A 472 -51.61 35.30 -9.16
CA TRP A 472 -51.25 36.04 -7.94
C TRP A 472 -50.78 37.45 -8.37
N ALA A 473 -51.59 38.44 -8.03
CA ALA A 473 -51.25 39.87 -8.03
C ALA A 473 -50.61 40.20 -6.65
N VAL A 474 -49.93 41.30 -6.31
CA VAL A 474 -49.84 42.73 -6.68
C VAL A 474 -48.47 43.18 -6.07
N LEU A 475 -47.63 44.04 -6.66
CA LEU A 475 -47.51 45.49 -6.37
C LEU A 475 -46.24 46.03 -7.06
N PHE A 476 -46.37 47.06 -7.90
CA PHE A 476 -45.45 48.19 -8.15
C PHE A 476 -46.27 49.10 -9.10
N GLY A 477 -46.54 50.38 -8.85
CA GLY A 477 -45.58 51.44 -8.55
C GLY A 477 -45.55 52.43 -9.73
N LEU A 478 -46.66 53.17 -9.89
CA LEU A 478 -46.79 54.58 -10.33
C LEU A 478 -45.91 55.21 -11.45
N LEU A 479 -46.60 56.08 -12.23
CA LEU A 479 -46.15 57.17 -13.14
C LEU A 479 -45.86 56.80 -14.62
N ALA A 480 -46.75 57.18 -15.57
CA ALA A 480 -46.79 58.46 -16.33
C ALA A 480 -45.77 58.46 -17.49
N TYR A 481 -46.04 58.82 -18.74
CA TYR A 481 -47.03 59.70 -19.39
C TYR A 481 -47.03 59.38 -20.91
N THR A 482 -48.11 59.77 -21.58
CA THR A 482 -48.39 59.82 -23.04
C THR A 482 -47.28 60.52 -23.85
N LEU A 483 -46.97 60.13 -25.09
CA LEU A 483 -47.79 60.21 -26.32
C LEU A 483 -47.26 59.23 -27.39
#